data_AF-A0A0D4HQJ5-F1
#
_entry.id   AF-A0A0D4HQJ5-F1
#
_cell.length_a   1.000
_cell.length_b   1.000
_cell.length_c   1.000
_cell.angle_alpha   90.00
_cell.angle_beta   90.00
_cell.angle_gamma   90.00
#
_symmetry.space_group_name_H-M   'P 1'
#
loop_
_entity.id
_entity.type
_entity.pdbx_description
1 polymer ?
#
loop_
_entity_poly.entity_id
_entity_poly.type
_entity_poly.pdbx_seq_one_letter_code
_entity_poly.pdbx_strand_id
1 'polypeptide(L)'
;YPIMRGDLATAIRASESVPGLFSPVWIDGHLLIDGGVSDPVPVDVARRLGADTVIAVDVLVRPEEVRLGGVTLPDLRERFLGITKAIA
;
A
#
# COMPACT_ATOMS: atom_id res chain seq x y z
N TYR A 1 4.70 -9.45 -5.84
CA TYR A 1 5.04 -10.82 -5.37
C TYR A 1 3.90 -11.31 -4.49
N PRO A 2 3.04 -12.23 -4.94
CA PRO A 2 1.93 -12.72 -4.12
C PRO A 2 2.40 -13.79 -3.13
N ILE A 3 2.10 -13.60 -1.85
CA ILE A 3 2.37 -14.59 -0.80
C ILE A 3 1.19 -15.58 -0.77
N MET A 4 1.43 -16.83 -1.14
CA MET A 4 0.36 -17.82 -1.34
C MET A 4 0.28 -18.89 -0.25
N ARG A 5 1.26 -18.95 0.67
CA ARG A 5 1.42 -20.01 1.68
C ARG A 5 2.14 -19.47 2.91
N GLY A 6 2.06 -20.23 4.00
CA GLY A 6 2.73 -19.92 5.27
C GLY A 6 1.74 -19.44 6.34
N ASP A 7 2.27 -18.79 7.36
CA ASP A 7 1.46 -18.17 8.41
C ASP A 7 0.75 -16.92 7.89
N LEU A 8 -0.58 -16.90 8.04
CA LEU A 8 -1.43 -15.83 7.52
C LEU A 8 -1.13 -14.49 8.21
N ALA A 9 -0.88 -14.50 9.52
CA ALA A 9 -0.60 -13.26 10.25
C ALA A 9 0.71 -12.61 9.78
N THR A 10 1.73 -13.43 9.54
CA THR A 10 3.01 -12.98 8.97
C THR A 10 2.84 -12.44 7.55
N ALA A 11 2.04 -13.10 6.70
CA ALA A 11 1.77 -12.62 5.35
C ALA A 11 1.06 -11.26 5.33
N ILE A 12 0.02 -11.09 6.16
CA ILE A 12 -0.68 -9.80 6.33
C ILE A 12 0.28 -8.75 6.88
N ARG A 13 1.07 -9.09 7.91
CA ARG A 13 2.06 -8.17 8.48
C ARG A 13 3.08 -7.71 7.44
N ALA A 14 3.53 -8.59 6.54
CA ALA A 14 4.40 -8.21 5.44
C ALA A 14 3.67 -7.27 4.45
N SER A 15 2.43 -7.60 4.08
CA SER A 15 1.61 -6.82 3.15
C SER A 15 1.34 -5.38 3.60
N GLU A 16 1.28 -5.12 4.91
CA GLU A 16 1.01 -3.80 5.52
C GLU A 16 2.30 -3.09 5.99
N SER A 17 3.48 -3.51 5.51
CA SER A 17 4.79 -2.95 5.92
C SER A 17 5.11 -1.61 5.25
N VAL A 18 4.29 -0.58 5.52
CA VAL A 18 4.42 0.73 4.85
C VAL A 18 5.78 1.37 5.17
N PRO A 19 6.60 1.71 4.16
CA PRO A 19 7.88 2.36 4.37
C PRO A 19 7.75 3.63 5.21
N GLY A 20 8.59 3.75 6.25
CA GLY A 20 8.58 4.88 7.19
C GLY A 20 7.59 4.76 8.35
N LEU A 21 6.63 3.82 8.30
CA LEU A 21 5.71 3.55 9.41
C LEU A 21 6.00 2.20 10.09
N PHE A 22 6.34 1.18 9.30
CA PHE A 22 6.61 -0.16 9.81
C PHE A 22 7.92 -0.72 9.25
N SER A 23 8.62 -1.52 10.06
CA SER A 23 9.81 -2.25 9.59
C SER A 23 9.42 -3.28 8.53
N PRO A 24 10.24 -3.45 7.46
CA PRO A 24 10.09 -4.53 6.49
C PRO A 24 10.12 -5.93 7.14
N VAL A 25 9.56 -6.93 6.46
CA VAL A 25 9.42 -8.31 6.97
C VAL A 25 10.18 -9.28 6.07
N TRP A 26 10.93 -10.20 6.68
CA TRP A 26 11.59 -11.28 5.96
C TRP A 26 10.65 -12.48 5.77
N ILE A 27 10.45 -12.92 4.54
CA ILE A 27 9.76 -14.17 4.19
C ILE A 27 10.56 -14.87 3.08
N ASP A 28 10.90 -16.14 3.29
CA ASP A 28 11.59 -17.00 2.30
C ASP A 28 12.84 -16.36 1.67
N GLY A 29 13.63 -15.63 2.47
CA GLY A 29 14.84 -14.94 2.00
C GLY A 29 14.59 -13.64 1.23
N HIS A 30 13.36 -13.16 1.19
CA HIS A 30 12.97 -11.87 0.63
C HIS A 30 12.64 -10.86 1.74
N LEU A 31 13.16 -9.65 1.61
CA LEU A 31 12.77 -8.52 2.46
C LEU A 31 11.60 -7.80 1.80
N LEU A 32 10.43 -7.85 2.44
CA LEU A 32 9.17 -7.39 1.88
C LEU A 32 8.69 -6.10 2.56
N ILE A 33 8.15 -5.20 1.73
CA ILE A 33 7.46 -3.97 2.13
C ILE A 33 5.99 -4.06 1.72
N ASP A 34 5.23 -3.02 2.05
CA ASP A 34 3.81 -2.89 1.73
C ASP A 34 3.47 -3.17 0.26
N GLY A 35 2.41 -3.96 0.05
CA GLY A 35 1.96 -4.38 -1.28
C GLY A 35 1.42 -3.21 -2.10
N GLY A 36 0.78 -2.23 -1.45
CA GLY A 36 0.21 -1.04 -2.06
C GLY A 36 1.23 -0.09 -2.67
N VAL A 37 2.51 -0.23 -2.33
CA VAL A 37 3.59 0.50 -3.03
C VAL A 37 3.86 -0.08 -4.42
N SER A 38 3.72 -1.40 -4.56
CA SER A 38 4.07 -2.12 -5.80
C SER A 38 2.86 -2.41 -6.70
N ASP A 39 1.71 -2.72 -6.09
CA ASP A 39 0.49 -3.16 -6.76
C ASP A 39 -0.75 -2.86 -5.87
N PRO A 40 -1.21 -1.58 -5.84
CA PRO A 40 -2.30 -1.13 -4.97
C PRO A 40 -3.63 -1.87 -5.12
N VAL A 41 -3.93 -2.38 -6.30
CA VAL A 41 -5.18 -3.11 -6.59
C VAL A 41 -4.86 -4.31 -7.49
N PRO A 42 -4.49 -5.47 -6.90
CA PRO A 42 -3.90 -6.61 -7.63
C PRO A 42 -4.96 -7.45 -8.38
N VAL A 43 -5.64 -6.84 -9.36
CA VAL A 43 -6.71 -7.47 -10.16
C VAL A 43 -6.17 -8.66 -10.98
N ASP A 44 -4.95 -8.57 -11.47
CA ASP A 44 -4.29 -9.64 -12.22
C ASP A 44 -4.07 -10.88 -11.36
N VAL A 45 -3.71 -10.72 -10.08
CA VAL A 45 -3.56 -11.83 -9.13
C VAL A 45 -4.90 -12.53 -8.94
N ALA A 46 -5.99 -11.79 -8.74
CA ALA A 46 -7.34 -12.36 -8.61
C ALA A 46 -7.76 -13.15 -9.87
N ARG A 47 -7.51 -12.61 -11.07
CA ARG A 47 -7.76 -13.31 -12.33
C ARG A 47 -6.93 -14.58 -12.48
N ARG A 48 -5.63 -14.52 -12.13
CA ARG A 48 -4.73 -15.68 -12.16
C ARG A 48 -5.14 -16.78 -11.18
N LEU A 49 -5.83 -16.44 -10.10
CA LEU A 49 -6.42 -17.39 -9.16
C LEU A 49 -7.74 -18.01 -9.65
N GLY A 50 -8.22 -17.63 -10.84
CA GLY A 50 -9.39 -18.23 -11.49
C GLY A 50 -10.69 -17.42 -11.36
N ALA A 51 -10.62 -16.14 -10.97
CA ALA A 51 -11.81 -15.30 -10.93
C ALA A 51 -12.31 -14.92 -12.34
N ASP A 52 -13.57 -15.27 -12.65
CA ASP A 52 -14.23 -14.86 -13.90
C ASP A 52 -14.64 -13.38 -13.88
N THR A 53 -15.06 -12.89 -12.71
CA THR A 53 -15.42 -11.48 -12.47
C THR A 53 -14.65 -10.99 -11.25
N VAL A 54 -14.05 -9.80 -11.36
CA VAL A 54 -13.32 -9.14 -10.27
C VAL A 54 -13.99 -7.81 -9.96
N ILE A 55 -14.39 -7.60 -8.71
CA ILE A 55 -14.83 -6.30 -8.20
C ILE A 55 -13.63 -5.64 -7.53
N ALA A 56 -13.05 -4.66 -8.20
CA ALA A 56 -11.95 -3.86 -7.67
C ALA A 56 -12.50 -2.70 -6.82
N VAL A 57 -11.98 -2.53 -5.60
CA VAL A 57 -12.33 -1.43 -4.70
C VAL A 57 -11.10 -0.55 -4.52
N ASP A 58 -11.14 0.64 -5.12
CA ASP A 58 -10.15 1.68 -4.89
C ASP A 58 -10.69 2.64 -3.81
N VAL A 59 -9.93 2.77 -2.73
CA VAL A 59 -10.26 3.66 -1.60
C VAL A 59 -9.38 4.91 -1.56
N LEU A 60 -8.49 5.07 -2.53
CA LEU A 60 -7.64 6.25 -2.63
C LEU A 60 -8.49 7.46 -2.99
N VAL A 61 -8.35 8.50 -2.17
CA VAL A 61 -8.97 9.79 -2.46
C VAL A 61 -8.02 10.55 -3.36
N ARG A 62 -8.52 10.99 -4.52
CA ARG A 62 -7.74 11.87 -5.37
C ARG A 62 -7.43 13.14 -4.58
N PRO A 63 -6.19 13.64 -4.59
CA PRO A 63 -5.83 14.80 -3.80
C PRO A 63 -6.87 15.91 -3.94
N GLU A 64 -7.24 16.31 -5.16
CA GLU A 64 -8.25 17.33 -5.48
C GLU A 64 -9.64 17.17 -4.82
N GLU A 65 -10.00 15.97 -4.36
CA GLU A 65 -11.29 15.66 -3.74
C GLU A 65 -11.26 15.74 -2.21
N VAL A 66 -10.06 15.81 -1.62
CA VAL A 66 -9.88 15.89 -0.17
C VAL A 66 -10.30 17.27 0.32
N ARG A 67 -11.51 17.36 0.89
CA ARG A 67 -11.99 18.51 1.66
C ARG A 67 -11.82 18.25 3.15
N LEU A 68 -10.62 18.46 3.68
CA LEU A 68 -10.36 18.37 5.12
C LEU A 68 -10.74 19.69 5.79
N GLY A 69 -12.00 19.85 6.20
CA GLY A 69 -12.40 20.86 7.20
C GLY A 69 -11.85 22.29 7.03
N GLY A 70 -11.67 22.77 5.80
CA GLY A 70 -11.12 24.12 5.51
C GLY A 70 -9.61 24.19 5.23
N VAL A 71 -8.89 23.07 5.16
CA VAL A 71 -7.47 23.01 4.78
C VAL A 71 -7.34 22.70 3.28
N THR A 72 -6.56 23.51 2.57
CA THR A 72 -6.35 23.38 1.12
C THR A 72 -5.21 22.42 0.83
N LEU A 73 -5.34 21.61 -0.22
CA LEU A 73 -4.40 20.55 -0.59
C LEU A 73 -2.94 20.93 -0.89
N PRO A 74 -2.64 22.13 -1.42
CA PRO A 74 -1.26 22.59 -1.53
C PRO A 74 -0.49 22.46 -0.21
N ASP A 75 -1.14 22.77 0.92
CA ASP A 75 -0.54 22.75 2.27
C ASP A 75 -0.18 21.32 2.72
N LEU A 76 -0.97 20.32 2.29
CA LEU A 76 -0.75 18.93 2.65
C LEU A 76 0.37 18.31 1.82
N ARG A 77 0.44 18.63 0.51
CA ARG A 77 1.55 18.17 -0.36
C ARG A 77 2.90 18.67 0.14
N GLU A 78 3.00 19.92 0.58
CA GLU A 78 4.23 20.45 1.16
C GLU A 78 4.64 19.74 2.46
N ARG A 79 3.68 19.39 3.33
CA ARG A 79 3.94 18.61 4.56
C ARG A 79 4.37 17.18 4.26
N PHE A 80 3.74 16.50 3.30
CA PHE A 80 4.14 15.15 2.91
C PHE A 80 5.53 15.13 2.29
N LEU A 81 5.85 16.07 1.38
CA LEU A 81 7.19 16.19 0.80
C LEU A 81 8.25 16.53 1.86
N GLY A 82 7.88 17.35 2.85
CA GLY A 82 8.71 17.67 4.00
C GLY A 82 9.03 16.45 4.87
N ILE A 83 8.05 15.56 5.08
CA ILE A 83 8.26 14.27 5.74
C ILE A 83 9.19 13.40 4.90
N THR A 84 8.99 13.29 3.58
CA THR A 84 9.88 12.49 2.71
C THR A 84 11.33 12.98 2.75
N LYS A 85 11.56 14.31 2.79
CA LYS A 85 12.91 14.90 2.92
C LYS A 85 13.55 14.69 4.29
N ALA A 86 12.76 14.55 5.36
CA ALA A 86 13.28 14.38 6.71
C ALA A 86 13.76 12.94 7.00
N ILE A 87 13.38 11.98 6.16
CA ILE A 87 13.70 10.56 6.33
C ILE A 87 14.76 10.10 5.27
N ALA A 88 15.25 11.02 4.44
CA ALA A 88 16.28 10.78 3.41
C ALA A 88 17.66 11.27 3.83
#